data_AF-A0A7K2NTS8-F1
#
_entry.id   AF-A0A7K2NTS8-F1
#
_cell.length_a   1.000
_cell.length_b   1.000
_cell.length_c   1.000
_cell.angle_alpha   90.00
_cell.angle_beta   90.00
_cell.angle_gamma   90.00
#
_symmetry.space_group_name_H-M   'P 1'
#
loop_
_entity.id
_entity.type
_entity.pdbx_description
1 polymer ?
#
loop_
_entity_poly.entity_id
_entity_poly.type
_entity_poly.pdbx_seq_one_letter_code
_entity_poly.pdbx_strand_id
1 'polypeptide(L)'
;ALQQLAAAGIKAPVGRTSLDGVRARTVQGVIALKKASRCTVTITGGTESGHSNGTYSHAKGYKLDLRTRDEGRCVTNWIKTTQRKGKPRGNDPRWHGTLNGIAAEYVYETPRKGGVHWDITFK
;
A
#
# COMPACT_ATOMS: atom_id res chain seq x y z
N ALA A 1 10.52 10.70 3.27
CA ALA A 1 9.21 10.02 3.24
C ALA A 1 8.36 10.30 4.48
N LEU A 2 8.84 9.96 5.68
CA LEU A 2 8.09 10.07 6.95
C LEU A 2 7.41 11.43 7.20
N GLN A 3 8.12 12.55 7.03
CA GLN A 3 7.55 13.89 7.23
C GLN A 3 6.36 14.17 6.31
N GLN A 4 6.44 13.78 5.03
CA GLN A 4 5.34 13.99 4.07
C GLN A 4 4.12 13.13 4.41
N LEU A 5 4.35 11.89 4.86
CA LEU A 5 3.29 10.99 5.29
C LEU A 5 2.59 11.51 6.57
N ALA A 6 3.38 11.98 7.54
CA ALA A 6 2.86 12.58 8.76
C ALA A 6 2.03 13.83 8.47
N ALA A 7 2.52 14.73 7.60
CA ALA A 7 1.80 15.92 7.16
C ALA A 7 0.48 15.58 6.44
N ALA A 8 0.40 14.43 5.77
CA ALA A 8 -0.82 13.92 5.13
C ALA A 8 -1.76 13.16 6.10
N GLY A 9 -1.41 13.07 7.39
CA GLY A 9 -2.16 12.31 8.39
C GLY A 9 -2.18 10.80 8.14
N ILE A 10 -1.16 10.28 7.44
CA ILE A 10 -0.96 8.84 7.24
C ILE A 10 -0.24 8.27 8.45
N LYS A 11 -0.78 7.19 9.01
CA LYS A 11 -0.19 6.51 10.16
C LYS A 11 0.90 5.55 9.69
N ALA A 12 2.08 5.62 10.28
CA ALA A 12 3.17 4.65 10.10
C ALA A 12 3.78 4.37 11.47
N PRO A 13 3.32 3.33 12.19
CA PRO A 13 3.80 3.04 13.55
C PRO A 13 5.31 2.80 13.56
N VAL A 14 6.02 3.53 14.43
CA VAL A 14 7.48 3.49 14.54
C VAL A 14 7.94 2.09 14.97
N GLY A 15 9.06 1.61 14.41
CA GLY A 15 9.69 0.33 14.78
C GLY A 15 8.98 -0.91 14.21
N ARG A 16 7.91 -0.73 13.42
CA ARG A 16 7.16 -1.83 12.79
C ARG A 16 7.55 -2.07 11.34
N THR A 17 8.13 -1.06 10.68
CA THR A 17 8.51 -1.07 9.28
C THR A 17 9.64 -0.07 9.02
N SER A 18 10.39 -0.25 7.93
CA SER A 18 11.29 0.77 7.38
C SER A 18 10.58 1.54 6.27
N LEU A 19 10.77 2.86 6.22
CA LEU A 19 10.35 3.70 5.10
C LEU A 19 11.54 4.39 4.42
N ASP A 20 12.76 4.01 4.80
CA ASP A 20 13.96 4.51 4.17
C ASP A 20 14.13 3.92 2.77
N GLY A 21 14.48 4.75 1.79
CA GLY A 21 14.52 4.33 0.38
C GLY A 21 13.15 4.15 -0.30
N VAL A 22 12.02 4.45 0.37
CA VAL A 22 10.71 4.50 -0.31
C VAL A 22 10.74 5.63 -1.35
N ARG A 23 10.33 5.33 -2.59
CA ARG A 23 10.39 6.28 -3.69
C ARG A 23 9.43 7.44 -3.46
N ALA A 24 9.81 8.64 -3.87
CA ALA A 24 8.95 9.82 -3.81
C ALA A 24 7.59 9.59 -4.49
N ARG A 25 7.58 8.87 -5.62
CA ARG A 25 6.36 8.51 -6.36
C ARG A 25 5.44 7.58 -5.57
N THR A 26 6.00 6.67 -4.78
CA THR A 26 5.23 5.80 -3.87
C THR A 26 4.60 6.58 -2.73
N VAL A 27 5.34 7.52 -2.14
CA VAL A 27 4.80 8.45 -1.13
C VAL A 27 3.66 9.31 -1.70
N GLN A 28 3.85 9.86 -2.90
CA GLN A 28 2.81 10.62 -3.60
C GLN A 28 1.57 9.76 -3.89
N GLY A 29 1.77 8.50 -4.30
CA GLY A 29 0.70 7.55 -4.58
C GLY A 29 -0.16 7.24 -3.35
N VAL A 30 0.46 6.96 -2.19
CA VAL A 30 -0.31 6.68 -0.96
C VAL A 30 -1.00 7.93 -0.40
N ILE A 31 -0.41 9.11 -0.58
CA ILE A 31 -1.07 10.39 -0.26
C ILE A 31 -2.29 10.61 -1.17
N ALA A 32 -2.16 10.33 -2.47
CA ALA A 32 -3.27 10.41 -3.41
C ALA A 32 -4.37 9.40 -3.06
N LEU A 33 -4.02 8.18 -2.63
CA LEU A 33 -4.97 7.19 -2.13
C LEU A 33 -5.74 7.71 -0.91
N LYS A 34 -5.04 8.28 0.08
CA LYS A 34 -5.71 8.86 1.26
C LYS A 34 -6.65 10.00 0.89
N LYS A 35 -6.25 10.89 -0.02
CA LYS A 35 -7.09 11.99 -0.49
C LYS A 35 -8.33 11.49 -1.24
N ALA A 36 -8.17 10.54 -2.17
CA ALA A 36 -9.26 10.01 -2.98
C ALA A 36 -10.26 9.18 -2.16
N SER A 37 -9.76 8.36 -1.23
CA SER A 37 -10.62 7.52 -0.37
C SER A 37 -11.23 8.29 0.81
N ARG A 38 -10.61 9.40 1.24
CA ARG A 38 -10.89 10.12 2.49
C ARG A 38 -10.79 9.22 3.74
N CYS A 39 -10.23 8.02 3.60
CA CYS A 39 -10.11 7.03 4.66
C CYS A 39 -8.86 7.26 5.52
N THR A 40 -8.87 6.68 6.71
CA THR A 40 -7.62 6.46 7.46
C THR A 40 -6.75 5.47 6.70
N VAL A 41 -5.47 5.80 6.57
CA VAL A 41 -4.45 4.95 5.95
C VAL A 41 -3.38 4.69 6.99
N THR A 42 -3.15 3.41 7.29
CA THR A 42 -2.12 2.93 8.20
C THR A 42 -1.16 2.03 7.42
N ILE A 43 0.07 2.49 7.26
CA ILE A 43 1.16 1.72 6.66
C ILE A 43 1.68 0.73 7.69
N THR A 44 1.82 -0.53 7.28
CA THR A 44 2.32 -1.65 8.09
C THR A 44 3.57 -2.28 7.54
N GLY A 45 3.95 -1.95 6.30
CA GLY A 45 5.12 -2.48 5.60
C GLY A 45 5.64 -1.51 4.54
N GLY A 46 6.93 -1.57 4.23
CA GLY A 46 7.65 -0.54 3.49
C GLY A 46 8.87 -1.09 2.79
N THR A 47 10.07 -0.69 3.16
CA THR A 47 11.32 -1.15 2.55
C THR A 47 12.00 -2.26 3.34
N GLU A 48 11.25 -3.03 4.17
CA GLU A 48 11.88 -4.10 4.94
C GLU A 48 12.52 -5.14 4.02
N SER A 49 13.68 -5.63 4.46
CA SER A 49 14.36 -6.76 3.84
C SER A 49 13.54 -8.04 4.03
N GLY A 50 13.14 -8.71 2.95
CA GLY A 50 12.52 -10.04 3.04
C GLY A 50 11.56 -10.46 1.92
N HIS A 51 11.12 -9.57 1.02
CA HIS A 51 10.10 -9.91 0.02
C HIS A 51 10.58 -9.73 -1.44
N SER A 52 10.43 -10.83 -2.19
CA SER A 52 10.60 -11.05 -3.64
C SER A 52 11.49 -10.07 -4.42
N ASN A 53 12.60 -10.58 -4.95
CA ASN A 53 13.46 -9.88 -5.90
C ASN A 53 12.70 -9.65 -7.22
N GLY A 54 12.10 -8.48 -7.36
CA GLY A 54 11.43 -8.03 -8.58
C GLY A 54 11.82 -6.59 -8.94
N THR A 55 11.44 -6.15 -10.14
CA THR A 55 11.64 -4.75 -10.57
C THR A 55 10.83 -3.78 -9.70
N TYR A 56 9.63 -4.18 -9.29
CA TYR A 56 8.72 -3.39 -8.46
C TYR A 56 8.54 -4.09 -7.12
N SER A 57 9.45 -3.82 -6.18
CA SER A 57 9.51 -4.50 -4.88
C SER A 57 9.54 -3.53 -3.69
N HIS A 58 9.34 -4.08 -2.49
CA HIS A 58 9.52 -3.38 -1.21
C HIS A 58 10.94 -2.86 -1.07
N ALA A 59 11.95 -3.72 -1.30
CA ALA A 59 13.36 -3.36 -1.22
C ALA A 59 13.77 -2.21 -2.15
N LYS A 60 13.07 -2.03 -3.29
CA LYS A 60 13.29 -0.92 -4.23
C LYS A 60 12.38 0.29 -3.98
N GLY A 61 11.61 0.26 -2.91
CA GLY A 61 10.75 1.37 -2.47
C GLY A 61 9.51 1.60 -3.33
N TYR A 62 9.06 0.62 -4.12
CA TYR A 62 7.88 0.74 -4.98
C TYR A 62 6.58 0.39 -4.26
N LYS A 63 6.67 -0.34 -3.15
CA LYS A 63 5.53 -0.95 -2.47
C LYS A 63 5.35 -0.42 -1.06
N LEU A 64 4.10 -0.47 -0.59
CA LEU A 64 3.72 -0.25 0.79
C LEU A 64 2.65 -1.26 1.17
N ASP A 65 2.76 -1.80 2.39
CA ASP A 65 1.68 -2.61 2.94
C ASP A 65 0.73 -1.74 3.75
N LEU A 66 -0.57 -1.89 3.53
CA LEU A 66 -1.59 -1.20 4.31
C LEU A 66 -2.42 -2.15 5.16
N ARG A 67 -2.78 -1.67 6.35
CA ARG A 67 -3.72 -2.35 7.23
C ARG A 67 -5.09 -2.51 6.55
N THR A 68 -5.66 -3.72 6.66
CA THR A 68 -6.99 -4.05 6.11
C THR A 68 -8.11 -4.04 7.15
N ARG A 69 -7.78 -4.18 8.43
CA ARG A 69 -8.71 -4.28 9.56
C ARG A 69 -8.82 -2.98 10.33
N ASP A 70 -9.78 -2.92 11.26
CA ASP A 70 -10.03 -1.77 12.13
C ASP A 70 -10.19 -0.47 11.34
N GLU A 71 -9.32 0.52 11.54
CA GLU A 71 -9.34 1.77 10.78
C GLU A 71 -9.08 1.57 9.26
N GLY A 72 -8.49 0.44 8.87
CA GLY A 72 -8.23 0.02 7.50
C GLY A 72 -9.42 -0.59 6.75
N ARG A 73 -10.56 -0.82 7.41
CA ARG A 73 -11.76 -1.33 6.73
C ARG A 73 -12.29 -0.34 5.68
N CYS A 74 -12.21 0.96 5.97
CA CYS A 74 -12.61 2.02 5.06
C CYS A 74 -11.84 1.94 3.73
N VAL A 75 -10.50 1.93 3.77
CA VAL A 75 -9.68 1.88 2.55
C VAL A 75 -9.86 0.54 1.82
N THR A 76 -10.06 -0.55 2.55
CA THR A 76 -10.35 -1.86 1.96
C THR A 76 -11.64 -1.86 1.16
N ASN A 77 -12.71 -1.29 1.71
CA ASN A 77 -13.99 -1.17 1.00
C ASN A 77 -13.85 -0.27 -0.22
N TRP A 78 -13.22 0.89 -0.06
CA TRP A 78 -12.97 1.82 -1.17
C TRP A 78 -12.20 1.15 -2.31
N ILE A 79 -11.12 0.42 -2.02
CA ILE A 79 -10.35 -0.29 -3.07
C ILE A 79 -11.26 -1.30 -3.80
N LYS A 80 -11.98 -2.13 -3.05
CA LYS A 80 -12.80 -3.21 -3.62
C LYS A 80 -13.97 -2.70 -4.46
N THR A 81 -14.53 -1.52 -4.14
CA THR A 81 -15.70 -0.96 -4.84
C THR A 81 -15.34 0.01 -5.96
N THR A 82 -14.22 0.72 -5.87
CA THR A 82 -13.88 1.79 -6.83
C THR A 82 -12.79 1.41 -7.82
N GLN A 83 -11.91 0.47 -7.47
CA GLN A 83 -10.81 0.07 -8.34
C GLN A 83 -11.24 -1.07 -9.26
N ARG A 84 -10.59 -1.17 -10.41
CA ARG A 84 -10.92 -2.21 -11.39
C ARG A 84 -10.37 -3.55 -10.93
N LYS A 85 -11.25 -4.52 -10.68
CA LYS A 85 -10.85 -5.89 -10.37
C LYS A 85 -10.09 -6.51 -11.55
N GLY A 86 -8.93 -7.10 -11.26
CA GLY A 86 -8.10 -7.79 -12.25
C GLY A 86 -8.05 -9.29 -12.01
N LYS A 87 -7.27 -10.00 -12.84
CA LYS A 87 -6.94 -11.41 -12.57
C LYS A 87 -6.15 -11.50 -11.26
N PRO A 88 -6.44 -12.47 -10.37
CA PRO A 88 -5.67 -12.70 -9.15
C PRO A 88 -4.16 -12.86 -9.40
N ARG A 89 -3.35 -12.63 -8.37
CA ARG A 89 -1.92 -12.99 -8.35
C ARG A 89 -1.79 -14.25 -7.50
N GLY A 90 -1.64 -15.41 -8.15
CA GLY A 90 -1.84 -16.68 -7.46
C GLY A 90 -3.27 -16.77 -6.91
N ASN A 91 -3.41 -16.98 -5.61
CA ASN A 91 -4.71 -17.00 -4.94
C ASN A 91 -5.14 -15.62 -4.41
N ASP A 92 -4.25 -14.62 -4.44
CA ASP A 92 -4.52 -13.32 -3.85
C ASP A 92 -5.32 -12.44 -4.82
N PRO A 93 -6.50 -11.95 -4.42
CA PRO A 93 -7.31 -11.04 -5.23
C PRO A 93 -6.55 -9.76 -5.55
N ARG A 94 -6.75 -9.25 -6.78
CA ARG A 94 -6.01 -8.09 -7.28
C ARG A 94 -6.92 -7.05 -7.93
N TRP A 95 -6.59 -5.79 -7.73
CA TRP A 95 -7.22 -4.62 -8.36
C TRP A 95 -6.17 -3.70 -8.98
N HIS A 96 -6.63 -2.86 -9.89
CA HIS A 96 -5.83 -1.87 -10.59
C HIS A 96 -6.55 -0.53 -10.62
N GLY A 97 -5.79 0.55 -10.54
CA GLY A 97 -6.31 1.89 -10.78
C GLY A 97 -5.22 2.92 -10.96
N THR A 98 -5.65 4.17 -11.10
CA THR A 98 -4.75 5.31 -11.28
C THR A 98 -5.16 6.41 -10.31
N LEU A 99 -4.20 6.89 -9.54
CA LEU A 99 -4.39 7.92 -8.52
C LEU A 99 -3.50 9.11 -8.87
N ASN A 100 -4.11 10.25 -9.24
CA ASN A 100 -3.37 11.46 -9.60
C ASN A 100 -2.26 11.19 -10.64
N GLY A 101 -2.57 10.42 -11.68
CA GLY A 101 -1.61 10.02 -12.74
C GLY A 101 -0.58 8.95 -12.34
N ILE A 102 -0.67 8.38 -11.14
CA ILE A 102 0.21 7.30 -10.66
C ILE A 102 -0.55 5.98 -10.76
N ALA A 103 0.01 5.01 -11.47
CA ALA A 103 -0.61 3.70 -11.59
C ALA A 103 -0.43 2.91 -10.28
N ALA A 104 -1.48 2.26 -9.83
CA ALA A 104 -1.51 1.47 -8.60
C ALA A 104 -2.05 0.06 -8.87
N GLU A 105 -1.30 -0.93 -8.41
CA GLU A 105 -1.73 -2.33 -8.31
C GLU A 105 -1.95 -2.66 -6.84
N TYR A 106 -3.14 -3.16 -6.50
CA TYR A 106 -3.54 -3.51 -5.14
C TYR A 106 -3.70 -5.03 -5.05
N VAL A 107 -2.92 -5.69 -4.21
CA VAL A 107 -3.06 -7.13 -3.97
C VAL A 107 -3.47 -7.35 -2.53
N TYR A 108 -4.54 -8.11 -2.32
CA TYR A 108 -5.05 -8.45 -1.00
C TYR A 108 -4.42 -9.76 -0.54
N GLU A 109 -3.31 -9.68 0.20
CA GLU A 109 -2.54 -10.85 0.60
C GLU A 109 -3.05 -11.46 1.90
N THR A 110 -3.24 -12.78 1.89
CA THR A 110 -3.58 -13.59 3.07
C THR A 110 -2.45 -14.57 3.41
N PRO A 111 -1.31 -14.09 3.95
CA PRO A 111 -0.15 -14.94 4.18
C PRO A 111 -0.40 -15.92 5.34
N ARG A 112 0.34 -17.04 5.35
CA ARG A 112 0.27 -18.06 6.42
C ARG A 112 0.75 -17.53 7.79
N LYS A 113 1.69 -16.58 7.76
CA LYS A 113 2.23 -15.88 8.94
C LYS A 113 2.16 -14.39 8.65
N GLY A 114 1.85 -13.60 9.67
CA GLY A 114 1.55 -12.17 9.51
C GLY A 114 0.06 -11.93 9.27
N GLY A 115 -0.36 -10.68 9.46
CA GLY A 115 -1.76 -10.29 9.27
C GLY A 115 -2.10 -10.09 7.78
N VAL A 116 -3.38 -10.25 7.46
CA VAL A 116 -3.93 -9.89 6.15
C VAL A 116 -3.70 -8.40 5.87
N HIS A 117 -3.12 -8.07 4.72
CA HIS A 117 -2.76 -6.70 4.36
C HIS A 117 -2.98 -6.45 2.87
N TRP A 118 -2.93 -5.17 2.49
CA TRP A 118 -2.82 -4.78 1.09
C TRP A 118 -1.35 -4.63 0.74
N ASP A 119 -0.83 -5.39 -0.22
CA ASP A 119 0.46 -5.12 -0.88
C ASP A 119 0.17 -4.22 -2.09
N ILE A 120 0.52 -2.93 -1.99
CA ILE A 120 0.21 -1.94 -3.03
C ILE A 120 1.50 -1.51 -3.73
N THR A 121 1.53 -1.69 -5.05
CA THR A 121 2.63 -1.22 -5.90
C THR A 121 2.24 0.07 -6.61
N PHE A 122 3.09 1.10 -6.52
CA PHE A 122 2.91 2.39 -7.21
C PHE A 122 3.95 2.57 -8.33
N LYS A 123 3.52 2.88 -9.56
CA LYS A 123 4.38 2.96 -10.75
C LYS A 123 4.35 4.33 -11.42
#